data_AF-A0AAW1QG59-F1
#
_entry.id   AF-A0AAW1QG59-F1
#
_cell.length_a   1.000
_cell.length_b   1.000
_cell.length_c   1.000
_cell.angle_alpha   90.00
_cell.angle_beta   90.00
_cell.angle_gamma   90.00
#
_symmetry.space_group_name_H-M   'P 1'
#
loop_
_entity.id
_entity.type
_entity.pdbx_description
1 polymer ?
#
loop_
_entity_poly.entity_id
_entity_poly.type
_entity_poly.pdbx_seq_one_letter_code
_entity_poly.pdbx_strand_id
1 'polypeptide(L)'
;MEATCRSTRRAILLGAALTAAALVPQPQSAVAATSLPEPAAKALGKVLKAPAEFLKSRQRADGGIKLLAPIRSSRMRLQEAEAALRKQNIYEPDPEIYKEMLSTIRSASLNCYTFEALDNDSIETRASILQRQLKIGDACTFRLIHKNVTNLLTASQDALKQETTTELDNVIRSFQLLDDVVDRARGGDSEAAERIPDVMQFAIAHTSSFEGCIERCLGLPPSNVAARAV
;
A
#
# COMPACT_ATOMS: atom_id res chain seq x y z
N MET A 1 24.93 -26.64 17.22
CA MET A 1 24.07 -27.50 18.05
C MET A 1 22.64 -27.24 17.63
N GLU A 2 22.09 -28.16 16.85
CA GLU A 2 20.69 -28.18 16.42
C GLU A 2 19.76 -28.47 17.61
N ALA A 3 18.58 -27.85 17.64
CA ALA A 3 17.50 -28.29 18.51
C ALA A 3 16.19 -28.32 17.70
N THR A 4 15.87 -29.53 17.28
CA THR A 4 14.60 -29.97 16.69
C THR A 4 13.53 -30.01 17.77
N CYS A 5 12.33 -29.49 17.49
CA CYS A 5 11.16 -29.67 18.35
C CYS A 5 10.19 -30.69 17.72
N ARG A 6 10.03 -31.84 18.39
CA ARG A 6 9.09 -32.92 18.05
C ARG A 6 7.86 -32.84 18.95
N SER A 7 6.70 -33.05 18.32
CA SER A 7 5.60 -33.94 18.72
C SER A 7 4.99 -33.84 20.12
N THR A 8 3.68 -33.58 20.21
CA THR A 8 2.76 -34.59 20.77
C THR A 8 1.32 -34.41 20.29
N ARG A 9 0.72 -35.50 19.80
CA ARG A 9 -0.72 -35.69 19.58
C ARG A 9 -1.42 -36.03 20.90
N ARG A 10 -2.65 -35.56 21.09
CA ARG A 10 -3.63 -36.22 21.98
C ARG A 10 -4.95 -36.39 21.24
N ALA A 11 -5.36 -37.65 21.14
CA ALA A 11 -6.65 -38.09 20.66
C ALA A 11 -7.69 -37.99 21.78
N ILE A 12 -8.93 -37.69 21.42
CA ILE A 12 -10.11 -37.98 22.23
C ILE A 12 -11.08 -38.75 21.32
N LEU A 13 -11.37 -39.98 21.72
CA LEU A 13 -12.37 -40.89 21.16
C LEU A 13 -13.52 -40.97 22.17
N LEU A 14 -14.75 -40.95 21.64
CA LEU A 14 -15.90 -41.83 21.95
C LEU A 14 -17.23 -41.08 21.99
N GLY A 15 -18.19 -41.63 21.24
CA GLY A 15 -19.61 -41.28 21.32
C GLY A 15 -20.37 -41.48 20.02
N ALA A 16 -20.35 -42.68 19.44
CA ALA A 16 -21.20 -43.03 18.30
C ALA A 16 -22.56 -43.53 18.80
N ALA A 17 -23.64 -42.90 18.36
CA ALA A 17 -25.00 -43.45 18.41
C ALA A 17 -25.51 -43.56 16.97
N LEU A 18 -25.73 -44.80 16.53
CA LEU A 18 -26.35 -45.15 15.25
C LEU A 18 -27.82 -44.73 15.24
N THR A 19 -28.25 -44.03 14.19
CA THR A 19 -29.60 -44.17 13.65
C THR A 19 -29.53 -44.13 12.14
N ALA A 20 -30.07 -45.18 11.51
CA ALA A 20 -30.19 -45.36 10.09
C ALA A 20 -31.50 -44.72 9.61
N ALA A 21 -31.47 -43.92 8.54
CA ALA A 21 -32.65 -43.63 7.74
C ALA A 21 -32.28 -43.12 6.33
N ALA A 22 -32.67 -43.94 5.34
CA ALA A 22 -33.12 -43.59 3.99
C ALA A 22 -32.23 -42.72 3.08
N LEU A 23 -31.67 -43.40 2.06
CA LEU A 23 -31.27 -42.78 0.80
C LEU A 23 -32.47 -42.11 0.11
N VAL A 24 -32.32 -40.83 -0.22
CA VAL A 24 -33.11 -40.14 -1.25
C VAL A 24 -32.13 -39.77 -2.37
N PRO A 25 -32.32 -40.22 -3.63
CA PRO A 25 -31.45 -39.80 -4.73
C PRO A 25 -31.76 -38.35 -5.11
N GLN A 26 -30.76 -37.47 -5.02
CA GLN A 26 -30.81 -36.15 -5.65
C GLN A 26 -30.47 -36.24 -7.14
N PRO A 27 -31.17 -35.54 -8.03
CA PRO A 27 -30.78 -35.46 -9.44
C PRO A 27 -29.51 -34.62 -9.58
N GLN A 28 -28.44 -35.26 -10.06
CA GLN A 28 -27.21 -34.59 -10.45
C GLN A 28 -27.48 -33.74 -11.69
N SER A 29 -27.62 -32.42 -11.51
CA SER A 29 -27.58 -31.47 -12.60
C SER A 29 -26.12 -31.33 -13.06
N ALA A 30 -25.74 -32.15 -14.05
CA ALA A 30 -24.48 -32.01 -14.75
C ALA A 30 -24.54 -30.72 -15.60
N VAL A 31 -24.07 -29.61 -15.03
CA VAL A 31 -23.80 -28.41 -15.81
C VAL A 31 -22.55 -28.71 -16.63
N ALA A 32 -22.75 -29.17 -17.86
CA ALA A 32 -21.69 -29.27 -18.85
C ALA A 32 -21.08 -27.87 -19.02
N ALA A 33 -19.82 -27.72 -18.59
CA ALA A 33 -19.02 -26.54 -18.87
C ALA A 33 -18.84 -26.45 -20.40
N THR A 34 -19.76 -25.73 -21.06
CA THR A 34 -19.67 -25.43 -22.48
C THR A 34 -18.56 -24.39 -22.62
N SER A 35 -17.38 -24.85 -23.01
CA SER A 35 -16.33 -23.95 -23.48
C SER A 35 -16.91 -23.14 -24.65
N LEU A 36 -16.82 -21.81 -24.53
CA LEU A 36 -17.22 -20.92 -25.62
C LEU A 36 -16.48 -21.32 -26.89
N PRO A 37 -17.15 -21.43 -28.05
CA PRO A 37 -16.49 -21.65 -29.32
C PRO A 37 -15.39 -20.60 -29.50
N GLU A 38 -14.21 -21.04 -29.94
CA GLU A 38 -13.04 -20.18 -30.21
C GLU A 38 -13.36 -18.84 -30.94
N PRO A 39 -14.28 -18.79 -31.93
CA PRO A 39 -14.69 -17.52 -32.53
C PRO A 39 -15.48 -16.60 -31.60
N ALA A 40 -16.32 -17.14 -30.70
CA ALA A 40 -17.06 -16.36 -29.71
C ALA A 40 -16.13 -15.81 -28.62
N ALA A 41 -15.12 -16.58 -28.19
CA ALA A 41 -14.08 -16.10 -27.27
C ALA A 41 -13.21 -15.00 -27.91
N LYS A 42 -12.86 -15.13 -29.20
CA LYS A 42 -12.14 -14.09 -29.96
C LYS A 42 -13.01 -12.83 -30.17
N ALA A 43 -14.31 -12.98 -30.39
CA ALA A 43 -15.26 -11.87 -30.53
C ALA A 43 -15.48 -11.13 -29.21
N LEU A 44 -15.71 -11.85 -28.10
CA LEU A 44 -15.79 -11.26 -26.76
C LEU A 44 -14.46 -10.58 -26.38
N GLY A 45 -13.33 -11.20 -26.72
CA GLY A 45 -12.00 -10.61 -26.54
C GLY A 45 -11.79 -9.31 -27.32
N LYS A 46 -12.36 -9.16 -28.52
CA LYS A 46 -12.34 -7.89 -29.26
C LYS A 46 -13.26 -6.84 -28.63
N VAL A 47 -14.45 -7.24 -28.19
CA VAL A 47 -15.43 -6.35 -27.53
C VAL A 47 -14.93 -5.88 -26.16
N LEU A 48 -14.21 -6.72 -25.39
CA LEU A 48 -13.65 -6.36 -24.08
C LEU A 48 -12.29 -5.65 -24.16
N LYS A 49 -11.53 -5.83 -25.25
CA LYS A 49 -10.30 -5.06 -25.50
C LYS A 49 -10.58 -3.57 -25.64
N ALA A 50 -11.66 -3.16 -26.29
CA ALA A 50 -11.98 -1.74 -26.44
C ALA A 50 -12.26 -1.02 -25.10
N PRO A 51 -13.10 -1.56 -24.18
CA PRO A 51 -13.27 -1.03 -22.83
C PRO A 51 -11.99 -1.07 -21.98
N ALA A 52 -11.24 -2.18 -22.04
CA ALA A 52 -10.00 -2.28 -21.28
C ALA A 52 -8.99 -1.22 -21.74
N GLU A 53 -8.71 -1.15 -23.05
CA GLU A 53 -7.79 -0.14 -23.61
C GLU A 53 -8.30 1.29 -23.42
N PHE A 54 -9.62 1.51 -23.40
CA PHE A 54 -10.22 2.79 -23.03
C PHE A 54 -9.96 3.14 -21.55
N LEU A 55 -10.09 2.19 -20.62
CA LEU A 55 -9.74 2.42 -19.21
C LEU A 55 -8.24 2.67 -19.04
N LYS A 56 -7.39 1.94 -19.77
CA LYS A 56 -5.94 2.17 -19.79
C LYS A 56 -5.60 3.56 -20.30
N SER A 57 -6.28 4.03 -21.37
CA SER A 57 -6.05 5.37 -21.92
C SER A 57 -6.49 6.46 -20.94
N ARG A 58 -7.57 6.25 -20.18
CA ARG A 58 -8.01 7.18 -19.11
C ARG A 58 -7.04 7.26 -17.94
N GLN A 59 -6.37 6.17 -17.60
CA GLN A 59 -5.36 6.15 -16.55
C GLN A 59 -4.06 6.86 -16.96
N ARG A 60 -3.72 6.82 -18.26
CA ARG A 60 -2.58 7.55 -18.84
C ARG A 60 -2.90 8.99 -19.23
N ALA A 61 -4.19 9.33 -19.35
CA ALA A 61 -4.64 10.66 -19.75
C ALA A 61 -4.04 11.75 -18.85
N ASP A 62 -3.84 12.93 -19.44
CA ASP A 62 -3.21 14.08 -18.78
C ASP A 62 -1.86 13.74 -18.14
N GLY A 63 -1.06 12.86 -18.78
CA GLY A 63 0.23 12.44 -18.27
C GLY A 63 0.16 11.71 -16.93
N GLY A 64 -0.94 10.98 -16.65
CA GLY A 64 -1.09 10.21 -15.42
C GLY A 64 -1.25 11.04 -14.15
N ILE A 65 -1.56 12.33 -14.26
CA ILE A 65 -1.67 13.27 -13.12
C ILE A 65 -2.56 12.71 -12.00
N LYS A 66 -3.68 12.07 -12.33
CA LYS A 66 -4.61 11.52 -11.32
C LYS A 66 -4.00 10.42 -10.46
N LEU A 67 -3.02 9.68 -11.00
CA LEU A 67 -2.33 8.61 -10.29
C LEU A 67 -1.08 9.11 -9.57
N LEU A 68 -0.38 10.09 -10.15
CA LEU A 68 0.86 10.65 -9.60
C LEU A 68 0.61 11.73 -8.54
N ALA A 69 -0.49 12.47 -8.60
CA ALA A 69 -0.76 13.59 -7.70
C ALA A 69 -0.76 13.20 -6.20
N PRO A 70 -1.39 12.07 -5.78
CA PRO A 70 -1.31 11.66 -4.37
C PRO A 70 0.12 11.33 -3.92
N ILE A 71 0.93 10.70 -4.79
CA ILE A 71 2.33 10.36 -4.49
C ILE A 71 3.18 11.62 -4.35
N ARG A 72 3.03 12.56 -5.29
CA ARG A 72 3.71 13.86 -5.26
C ARG A 72 3.32 14.67 -4.03
N SER A 73 2.03 14.71 -3.69
CA SER A 73 1.56 15.39 -2.49
C SER A 73 2.12 14.76 -1.22
N SER A 74 2.21 13.43 -1.15
CA SER A 74 2.83 12.71 -0.03
C SER A 74 4.31 13.10 0.13
N ARG A 75 5.08 13.05 -0.97
CA ARG A 75 6.49 13.44 -0.98
C ARG A 75 6.70 14.91 -0.57
N MET A 76 5.88 15.81 -1.10
CA MET A 76 5.94 17.24 -0.76
C MET A 76 5.71 17.47 0.74
N ARG A 77 4.72 16.81 1.34
CA ARG A 77 4.46 16.89 2.79
C ARG A 77 5.64 16.39 3.63
N LEU A 78 6.31 15.30 3.21
CA LEU A 78 7.52 14.83 3.88
C LEU A 78 8.66 15.86 3.79
N GLN A 79 8.85 16.48 2.62
CA GLN A 79 9.86 17.52 2.42
C GLN A 79 9.56 18.78 3.25
N GLU A 80 8.30 19.18 3.36
CA GLU A 80 7.86 20.28 4.23
C GLU A 80 8.12 19.96 5.70
N ALA A 81 7.82 18.73 6.15
CA ALA A 81 8.11 18.26 7.51
C ALA A 81 9.62 18.23 7.80
N GLU A 82 10.45 17.76 6.86
CA GLU A 82 11.90 17.80 6.96
C GLU A 82 12.42 19.24 7.05
N ALA A 83 11.88 20.15 6.24
CA ALA A 83 12.25 21.56 6.28
C ALA A 83 11.84 22.24 7.61
N ALA A 84 10.71 21.85 8.20
CA ALA A 84 10.28 22.32 9.51
C ALA A 84 11.22 21.84 10.62
N LEU A 85 11.65 20.58 10.57
CA LEU A 85 12.65 20.03 11.50
C LEU A 85 13.96 20.79 11.48
N ARG A 86 14.49 21.10 10.30
CA ARG A 86 15.78 21.81 10.16
C ARG A 86 15.77 23.22 10.72
N LYS A 87 14.58 23.83 10.89
CA LYS A 87 14.44 25.18 11.47
C LYS A 87 14.43 25.17 12.99
N GLN A 88 14.38 23.99 13.63
CA GLN A 88 14.32 23.89 15.08
C GLN A 88 15.66 24.11 15.76
N ASN A 89 15.58 24.53 17.02
CA ASN A 89 16.73 24.56 17.91
C ASN A 89 17.08 23.13 18.35
N ILE A 90 18.26 22.66 17.94
CA ILE A 90 18.75 21.29 18.22
C ILE A 90 18.92 21.06 19.73
N TYR A 91 19.15 22.11 20.52
CA TYR A 91 19.43 22.01 21.95
C TYR A 91 18.18 21.93 22.82
N GLU A 92 17.02 22.37 22.32
CA GLU A 92 15.75 22.32 23.06
C GLU A 92 14.58 22.22 22.05
N PRO A 93 14.35 21.02 21.49
CA PRO A 93 13.27 20.83 20.51
C PRO A 93 11.90 20.90 21.18
N ASP A 94 11.00 21.72 20.62
CA ASP A 94 9.62 21.84 21.06
C ASP A 94 8.87 20.50 20.93
N PRO A 95 8.36 19.87 22.01
CA PRO A 95 7.62 18.61 21.94
C PRO A 95 6.41 18.64 21.00
N GLU A 96 5.78 19.80 20.79
CA GLU A 96 4.64 19.93 19.88
C GLU A 96 5.05 19.69 18.41
N ILE A 97 6.32 19.87 18.04
CA ILE A 97 6.73 19.62 16.65
C ILE A 97 6.63 18.14 16.28
N TYR A 98 6.96 17.23 17.19
CA TYR A 98 6.86 15.80 16.92
C TYR A 98 5.40 15.37 16.73
N LYS A 99 4.47 16.02 17.43
CA LYS A 99 3.04 15.78 17.28
C LYS A 99 2.49 16.32 15.95
N GLU A 100 2.87 17.54 15.56
CA GLU A 100 2.53 18.09 14.23
C GLU A 100 3.13 17.23 13.11
N MET A 101 4.34 16.73 13.32
CA MET A 101 5.01 15.86 12.38
C MET A 101 4.31 14.51 12.25
N LEU A 102 3.91 13.87 13.35
CA LEU A 102 3.12 12.63 13.31
C LEU A 102 1.84 12.83 12.52
N SER A 103 1.11 13.92 12.77
CA SER A 103 -0.10 14.26 12.01
C SER A 103 0.21 14.36 10.50
N THR A 104 1.30 15.06 10.17
CA THR A 104 1.76 15.26 8.79
C THR A 104 2.15 13.94 8.12
N ILE A 105 2.96 13.10 8.76
CA ILE A 105 3.42 11.80 8.25
C ILE A 105 2.26 10.84 8.05
N ARG A 106 1.36 10.75 9.04
CA ARG A 106 0.17 9.89 8.99
C ARG A 106 -0.76 10.29 7.85
N SER A 107 -0.95 11.59 7.63
CA SER A 107 -1.67 12.10 6.47
C SER A 107 -0.95 11.77 5.15
N ALA A 108 0.37 12.00 5.08
CA ALA A 108 1.20 11.72 3.91
C ALA A 108 1.28 10.22 3.58
N SER A 109 1.05 9.33 4.54
CA SER A 109 1.02 7.88 4.31
C SER A 109 -0.18 7.39 3.50
N LEU A 110 -1.17 8.26 3.28
CA LEU A 110 -2.39 7.98 2.51
C LEU A 110 -3.09 6.67 2.94
N ASN A 111 -3.20 6.47 4.25
CA ASN A 111 -3.91 5.37 4.90
C ASN A 111 -3.27 3.98 4.72
N CYS A 112 -1.95 3.92 4.54
CA CYS A 112 -1.25 2.67 4.23
C CYS A 112 -0.83 1.80 5.41
N TYR A 113 -0.99 2.29 6.64
CA TYR A 113 -0.80 1.51 7.87
C TYR A 113 -1.78 1.95 8.97
N THR A 114 -1.88 1.13 10.02
CA THR A 114 -2.67 1.44 11.21
C THR A 114 -1.77 2.08 12.25
N PHE A 115 -2.26 3.14 12.88
CA PHE A 115 -1.59 3.88 13.94
C PHE A 115 -2.63 4.25 15.00
N GLU A 116 -2.17 4.61 16.19
CA GLU A 116 -3.02 5.09 17.27
C GLU A 116 -3.44 6.53 17.01
N ALA A 117 -4.73 6.84 17.22
CA ALA A 117 -5.23 8.19 17.03
C ALA A 117 -4.59 9.15 18.03
N LEU A 118 -4.15 10.32 17.57
CA LEU A 118 -3.72 11.42 18.43
C LEU A 118 -4.93 12.10 19.07
N ASP A 119 -4.73 12.75 20.22
CA ASP A 119 -5.82 13.43 20.94
C ASP A 119 -6.50 14.53 20.09
N ASN A 120 -5.74 15.19 19.21
CA ASN A 120 -6.21 16.21 18.29
C ASN A 120 -6.61 15.68 16.90
N ASP A 121 -6.62 14.37 16.68
CA ASP A 121 -7.04 13.82 15.39
C ASP A 121 -8.53 14.08 15.15
N SER A 122 -8.83 14.49 13.91
CA SER A 122 -10.18 14.71 13.41
C SER A 122 -11.06 13.46 13.55
N ILE A 123 -12.38 13.65 13.56
CA ILE A 123 -13.36 12.55 13.60
C ILE A 123 -13.17 11.65 12.37
N GLU A 124 -12.84 12.24 11.23
CA GLU A 124 -12.57 11.57 9.97
C GLU A 124 -11.34 10.66 10.07
N THR A 125 -10.25 11.14 10.68
CA THR A 125 -9.03 10.33 10.92
C THR A 125 -9.35 9.12 11.79
N ARG A 126 -10.07 9.34 12.89
CA ARG A 126 -10.48 8.28 13.82
C ARG A 126 -11.39 7.25 13.15
N ALA A 127 -12.36 7.70 12.34
CA ALA A 127 -13.22 6.82 11.55
C ALA A 127 -12.43 5.99 10.52
N SER A 128 -11.43 6.60 9.86
CA SER A 128 -10.56 5.90 8.91
C SER A 128 -9.74 4.79 9.57
N ILE A 129 -9.22 5.02 10.79
CA ILE A 129 -8.51 4.00 11.58
C ILE A 129 -9.45 2.81 11.86
N LEU A 130 -10.68 3.07 12.30
CA LEU A 130 -11.68 2.02 12.56
C LEU A 130 -12.04 1.22 11.30
N GLN A 131 -12.26 1.89 10.17
CA GLN A 131 -12.54 1.21 8.90
C GLN A 131 -11.40 0.27 8.47
N ARG A 132 -10.14 0.69 8.68
CA ARG A 132 -8.95 -0.14 8.43
C ARG A 132 -8.87 -1.35 9.35
N GLN A 133 -9.12 -1.16 10.64
CA GLN A 133 -9.14 -2.25 11.62
C GLN A 133 -10.21 -3.29 11.29
N LEU A 134 -11.37 -2.82 10.81
CA LEU A 134 -12.48 -3.67 10.37
C LEU A 134 -12.25 -4.29 8.97
N LYS A 135 -11.11 -4.01 8.31
CA LYS A 135 -10.73 -4.50 6.97
C LYS A 135 -11.77 -4.20 5.88
N ILE A 136 -12.48 -3.09 6.00
CA ILE A 136 -13.48 -2.69 5.02
C ILE A 136 -12.76 -1.98 3.86
N GLY A 137 -12.41 -2.75 2.83
CA GLY A 137 -11.71 -2.25 1.64
C GLY A 137 -10.19 -2.03 1.84
N ASP A 138 -9.46 -1.91 0.73
CA ASP A 138 -8.04 -1.52 0.77
C ASP A 138 -7.95 0.01 0.88
N ALA A 139 -7.80 0.51 2.11
CA ALA A 139 -7.71 1.93 2.37
C ALA A 139 -6.40 2.57 1.88
N CYS A 140 -5.37 1.76 1.61
CA CYS A 140 -4.05 2.26 1.25
C CYS A 140 -4.04 2.79 -0.18
N THR A 141 -3.92 4.11 -0.33
CA THR A 141 -3.96 4.76 -1.64
C THR A 141 -2.78 4.31 -2.53
N PHE A 142 -1.58 4.09 -1.96
CA PHE A 142 -0.44 3.59 -2.73
C PHE A 142 -0.69 2.19 -3.31
N ARG A 143 -1.35 1.29 -2.57
CA ARG A 143 -1.74 -0.04 -3.07
C ARG A 143 -2.76 0.07 -4.20
N LEU A 144 -3.72 0.98 -4.09
CA LEU A 144 -4.71 1.23 -5.15
C LEU A 144 -4.03 1.75 -6.43
N ILE A 145 -3.12 2.72 -6.30
CA ILE A 145 -2.36 3.24 -7.44
C ILE A 145 -1.50 2.13 -8.08
N HIS A 146 -0.75 1.39 -7.26
CA HIS A 146 0.06 0.26 -7.71
C HIS A 146 -0.76 -0.76 -8.51
N LYS A 147 -1.90 -1.20 -7.97
CA LYS A 147 -2.81 -2.13 -8.66
C LYS A 147 -3.31 -1.55 -9.98
N ASN A 148 -3.70 -0.28 -9.99
CA ASN A 148 -4.19 0.38 -11.20
C ASN A 148 -3.13 0.41 -12.30
N VAL A 149 -1.88 0.75 -11.98
CA VAL A 149 -0.83 0.86 -13.02
C VAL A 149 -0.22 -0.47 -13.41
N THR A 150 -0.01 -1.39 -12.48
CA THR A 150 0.62 -2.68 -12.81
C THR A 150 -0.30 -3.58 -13.64
N ASN A 151 -1.61 -3.39 -13.56
CA ASN A 151 -2.59 -4.02 -14.45
C ASN A 151 -2.51 -3.52 -15.91
N LEU A 152 -1.80 -2.42 -16.16
CA LEU A 152 -1.55 -1.91 -17.51
C LEU A 152 -0.39 -2.62 -18.21
N LEU A 153 0.49 -3.25 -17.43
CA LEU A 153 1.72 -3.86 -17.92
C LEU A 153 1.44 -5.17 -18.64
N THR A 154 2.26 -5.46 -19.65
CA THR A 154 2.25 -6.76 -20.34
C THR A 154 3.09 -7.79 -19.59
N ALA A 155 2.90 -9.08 -19.89
CA ALA A 155 3.71 -10.16 -19.30
C ALA A 155 5.22 -10.00 -19.55
N SER A 156 5.61 -9.32 -20.64
CA SER A 156 7.02 -8.98 -20.91
C SER A 156 7.61 -7.93 -19.96
N GLN A 157 6.81 -7.31 -19.10
CA GLN A 157 7.21 -6.27 -18.15
C GLN A 157 7.15 -6.74 -16.69
N ASP A 158 7.19 -8.06 -16.44
CA ASP A 158 7.11 -8.63 -15.10
C ASP A 158 8.21 -8.13 -14.16
N ALA A 159 9.42 -7.85 -14.68
CA ALA A 159 10.50 -7.25 -13.90
C ALA A 159 10.10 -5.88 -13.32
N LEU A 160 9.48 -5.01 -14.14
CA LEU A 160 9.00 -3.70 -13.69
C LEU A 160 7.85 -3.83 -12.69
N LYS A 161 6.97 -4.82 -12.86
CA LYS A 161 5.90 -5.11 -11.91
C LYS A 161 6.45 -5.51 -10.54
N GLN A 162 7.46 -6.38 -10.52
CA GLN A 162 8.13 -6.83 -9.29
C GLN A 162 8.90 -5.68 -8.62
N GLU A 163 9.60 -4.86 -9.41
CA GLU A 163 10.28 -3.66 -8.91
C GLU A 163 9.28 -2.69 -8.27
N THR A 164 8.17 -2.39 -8.95
CA THR A 164 7.13 -1.50 -8.42
C THR A 164 6.47 -2.07 -7.17
N THR A 165 6.30 -3.40 -7.09
CA THR A 165 5.80 -4.08 -5.87
C THR A 165 6.79 -3.93 -4.71
N THR A 166 8.08 -4.12 -4.99
CA THR A 166 9.15 -3.94 -3.98
C THR A 166 9.18 -2.50 -3.46
N GLU A 167 9.12 -1.51 -4.35
CA GLU A 167 9.11 -0.10 -3.93
C GLU A 167 7.83 0.29 -3.18
N LEU A 168 6.68 -0.30 -3.51
CA LEU A 168 5.47 -0.12 -2.71
C LEU A 168 5.67 -0.61 -1.27
N ASP A 169 6.24 -1.82 -1.09
CA ASP A 169 6.50 -2.37 0.23
C ASP A 169 7.52 -1.52 1.00
N ASN A 170 8.55 -1.00 0.31
CA ASN A 170 9.54 -0.11 0.91
C ASN A 170 8.92 1.21 1.37
N VAL A 171 8.06 1.84 0.55
CA VAL A 171 7.32 3.06 0.94
C VAL A 171 6.51 2.80 2.20
N ILE A 172 5.69 1.75 2.24
CA ILE A 172 4.84 1.44 3.39
C ILE A 172 5.69 1.22 4.66
N ARG A 173 6.78 0.44 4.56
CA ARG A 173 7.67 0.18 5.69
C ARG A 173 8.40 1.44 6.16
N SER A 174 8.84 2.29 5.24
CA SER A 174 9.52 3.54 5.58
C SER A 174 8.60 4.49 6.36
N PHE A 175 7.33 4.59 5.97
CA PHE A 175 6.32 5.36 6.70
C PHE A 175 6.04 4.77 8.10
N GLN A 176 5.94 3.45 8.22
CA GLN A 176 5.76 2.78 9.53
C GLN A 176 6.96 3.02 10.47
N LEU A 177 8.18 2.90 9.94
CA LEU A 177 9.39 3.17 10.71
C LEU A 177 9.48 4.64 11.13
N LEU A 178 9.14 5.55 10.22
CA LEU A 178 9.13 6.97 10.52
C LEU A 178 8.08 7.32 11.59
N ASP A 179 6.88 6.75 11.52
CA ASP A 179 5.84 6.92 12.55
C ASP A 179 6.35 6.48 13.93
N ASP A 180 6.91 5.28 14.02
CA ASP A 180 7.46 4.73 15.27
C ASP A 180 8.56 5.63 15.85
N VAL A 181 9.53 6.04 15.04
CA VAL A 181 10.64 6.86 15.49
C VAL A 181 10.17 8.24 15.97
N VAL A 182 9.25 8.88 15.25
CA VAL A 182 8.72 10.20 15.66
C VAL A 182 7.83 10.06 16.90
N ASP A 183 7.07 8.98 17.04
CA ASP A 183 6.24 8.73 18.21
C ASP A 183 7.07 8.48 19.48
N ARG A 184 8.17 7.72 19.37
CA ARG A 184 9.12 7.58 20.48
C ARG A 184 9.79 8.91 20.84
N ALA A 185 10.22 9.68 19.86
CA ALA A 185 10.82 11.00 20.10
C ALA A 185 9.86 11.95 20.82
N ARG A 186 8.58 11.94 20.43
CA ARG A 186 7.49 12.66 21.14
C ARG A 186 7.38 12.20 22.61
N GLY A 187 7.61 10.93 22.88
CA GLY A 187 7.66 10.36 24.24
C GLY A 187 8.93 10.68 25.02
N GLY A 188 9.88 11.44 24.45
CA GLY A 188 11.14 11.83 25.11
C GLY A 188 12.33 10.93 24.82
N ASP A 189 12.24 10.00 23.87
CA ASP A 189 13.37 9.16 23.44
C ASP A 189 14.35 9.98 22.58
N SER A 190 15.51 10.32 23.15
CA SER A 190 16.55 11.11 22.49
C SER A 190 17.23 10.37 21.33
N GLU A 191 17.42 9.04 21.44
CA GLU A 191 18.01 8.25 20.35
C GLU A 191 17.05 8.21 19.15
N ALA A 192 15.75 8.07 19.40
CA ALA A 192 14.75 8.18 18.35
C ALA A 192 14.78 9.57 17.70
N ALA A 193 14.86 10.65 18.50
CA ALA A 193 14.93 12.01 17.97
C ALA A 193 16.13 12.22 17.03
N GLU A 194 17.32 11.71 17.40
CA GLU A 194 18.53 11.78 16.58
C GLU A 194 18.40 11.02 15.24
N ARG A 195 17.57 9.97 15.20
CA ARG A 195 17.35 9.14 14.00
C ARG A 195 16.31 9.70 13.04
N ILE A 196 15.49 10.66 13.46
CA ILE A 196 14.41 11.22 12.62
C ILE A 196 14.93 11.72 11.26
N PRO A 197 16.02 12.51 11.17
CA PRO A 197 16.50 13.03 9.89
C PRO A 197 16.81 11.93 8.86
N ASP A 198 17.49 10.86 9.29
CA ASP A 198 17.88 9.75 8.42
C ASP A 198 16.66 8.94 7.96
N VAL A 199 15.75 8.64 8.89
CA VAL A 199 14.53 7.88 8.58
C VAL A 199 13.57 8.70 7.70
N MET A 200 13.51 10.03 7.89
CA MET A 200 12.74 10.94 7.05
C MET A 200 13.30 10.96 5.62
N GLN A 201 14.62 11.09 5.45
CA GLN A 201 15.25 11.02 4.13
C GLN A 201 15.00 9.67 3.44
N PHE A 202 15.05 8.58 4.21
CA PHE A 202 14.73 7.23 3.70
C PHE A 202 13.28 7.16 3.17
N ALA A 203 12.31 7.71 3.89
CA ALA A 203 10.91 7.77 3.45
C ALA A 203 10.72 8.65 2.19
N ILE A 204 11.39 9.80 2.12
CA ILE A 204 11.37 10.67 0.93
C ILE A 204 11.97 9.94 -0.28
N ALA A 205 13.10 9.26 -0.09
CA ALA A 205 13.78 8.53 -1.15
C ALA A 205 12.90 7.40 -1.70
N HIS A 206 12.32 6.56 -0.84
CA HIS A 206 11.43 5.49 -1.30
C HIS A 206 10.14 6.01 -1.93
N THR A 207 9.58 7.11 -1.42
CA THR A 207 8.40 7.73 -2.06
C THR A 207 8.76 8.23 -3.48
N SER A 208 9.96 8.78 -3.66
CA SER A 208 10.48 9.21 -4.97
C SER A 208 10.77 8.03 -5.91
N SER A 209 11.36 6.94 -5.39
CA SER A 209 11.60 5.72 -6.16
C SER A 209 10.31 5.06 -6.62
N PHE A 210 9.31 5.01 -5.74
CA PHE A 210 7.97 4.54 -6.09
C PHE A 210 7.33 5.43 -7.16
N GLU A 211 7.37 6.76 -7.02
CA GLU A 211 6.92 7.71 -8.06
C GLU A 211 7.56 7.38 -9.42
N GLY A 212 8.87 7.20 -9.47
CA GLY A 212 9.60 6.84 -10.69
C GLY A 212 9.22 5.47 -11.26
N CYS A 213 8.87 4.49 -10.43
CA CYS A 213 8.32 3.21 -10.90
C CYS A 213 6.94 3.40 -11.53
N ILE A 214 6.07 4.22 -10.92
CA ILE A 214 4.74 4.52 -11.44
C ILE A 214 4.83 5.26 -12.78
N GLU A 215 5.74 6.24 -12.91
CA GLU A 215 6.01 6.94 -14.17
C GLU A 215 6.44 5.97 -15.27
N ARG A 216 7.38 5.06 -14.98
CA ARG A 216 7.80 4.01 -15.91
C ARG A 216 6.66 3.07 -16.29
N CYS A 217 5.80 2.69 -15.34
CA CYS A 217 4.63 1.87 -15.63
C CYS A 217 3.64 2.56 -16.57
N LEU A 218 3.56 3.89 -16.49
CA LEU A 218 2.70 4.71 -17.34
C LEU A 218 3.36 5.06 -18.69
N GLY A 219 4.66 4.80 -18.85
CA GLY A 219 5.44 5.18 -20.04
C GLY A 219 5.77 6.67 -20.09
N LEU A 220 5.88 7.33 -18.94
CA LEU A 220 6.14 8.75 -18.80
C LEU A 220 7.63 9.03 -18.59
N PRO A 221 8.14 10.21 -18.99
CA PRO A 221 9.49 10.61 -18.66
C PRO A 221 9.64 10.84 -17.14
N PRO A 222 10.84 10.61 -16.57
CA PRO A 222 11.07 10.82 -15.15
C PRO A 222 10.93 12.31 -14.78
N SER A 223 10.07 12.61 -13.82
CA SER A 223 9.82 14.00 -13.36
C SER A 223 11.00 14.63 -12.62
N ASN A 224 11.96 13.82 -12.14
CA ASN A 224 13.16 14.28 -11.44
C ASN A 224 14.23 14.91 -12.37
N VAL A 225 14.02 14.93 -13.69
CA VAL A 225 14.97 15.54 -14.64
C VAL A 225 14.83 17.08 -14.69
N ALA A 226 13.70 17.65 -14.27
CA ALA A 226 13.51 19.09 -14.24
C ALA A 226 14.31 19.81 -13.12
N ALA A 227 14.80 19.10 -12.11
CA ALA A 227 15.53 19.69 -10.98
C ALA A 227 17.07 19.67 -11.14
N ARG A 228 17.59 19.14 -12.25
CA ARG A 228 19.04 19.06 -12.53
C ARG A 228 19.51 19.98 -13.68
N ALA A 229 18.61 20.81 -14.20
CA ALA A 229 18.88 21.75 -15.28
C ALA A 229 18.55 23.20 -14.87
N VAL A 230 19.03 23.62 -13.70
CA VAL A 230 19.26 25.03 -13.34
C VAL A 230 20.49 25.09 -12.45
#